data_AF-Q8LSL9-F1
#
_entry.id   AF-Q8LSL9-F1
#
_cell.length_a   1.000
_cell.length_b   1.000
_cell.length_c   1.000
_cell.angle_alpha   90.00
_cell.angle_beta   90.00
_cell.angle_gamma   90.00
#
_symmetry.space_group_name_H-M   'P 1'
#
loop_
_entity.id
_entity.type
_entity.pdbx_description
1 polymer ?
#
loop_
_entity_poly.entity_id
_entity_poly.type
_entity_poly.pdbx_seq_one_letter_code
_entity_poly.pdbx_strand_id
1 'polypeptide(L)'
;DNLRQLVHLVGKHDWFGQGSRILITTRDRHLLDAHGVDKPYHEIEELSSKEALQLFSLYTFKQNFPQEDYKDLSDRIVKYAT
;
A
#
# COMPACT_ATOMS: atom_id res chain seq x y z
N ASP A 1 -6.24 -15.69 13.22
CA ASP A 1 -7.42 -15.31 12.42
C ASP A 1 -7.13 -14.91 10.97
N ASN A 2 -6.16 -14.03 10.71
CA ASN A 2 -5.91 -13.49 9.35
C ASN A 2 -5.67 -14.55 8.25
N LEU A 3 -4.95 -15.63 8.58
CA LEU A 3 -4.63 -16.70 7.62
C LEU A 3 -5.91 -17.45 7.16
N ARG A 4 -6.85 -17.70 8.08
CA ARG A 4 -8.15 -18.28 7.70
C ARG A 4 -8.94 -17.31 6.82
N GLN A 5 -8.94 -16.02 7.14
CA GLN A 5 -9.68 -15.02 6.34
C GLN A 5 -9.18 -14.98 4.89
N LEU A 6 -7.86 -15.02 4.67
CA LEU A 6 -7.32 -14.97 3.31
C LEU A 6 -7.67 -16.23 2.49
N VAL A 7 -7.74 -17.42 3.12
CA VAL A 7 -8.28 -18.63 2.45
C VAL A 7 -9.71 -18.39 1.98
N HIS A 8 -10.56 -17.76 2.80
CA HIS A 8 -11.97 -17.54 2.45
C HIS A 8 -12.18 -16.43 1.40
N LEU A 9 -11.32 -15.41 1.40
CA LEU A 9 -11.41 -14.29 0.45
C LEU A 9 -10.85 -14.65 -0.93
N VAL A 10 -9.72 -15.34 -0.97
CA VAL A 10 -9.01 -15.65 -2.21
C VAL A 10 -9.40 -17.02 -2.75
N GLY A 11 -9.79 -17.97 -1.90
CA GLY A 11 -10.22 -19.30 -2.37
C GLY A 11 -9.11 -20.01 -3.16
N LYS A 12 -9.48 -20.61 -4.29
CA LYS A 12 -8.55 -21.32 -5.19
C LYS A 12 -8.36 -20.55 -6.49
N HIS A 13 -7.23 -20.75 -7.17
CA HIS A 13 -6.91 -20.09 -8.44
C HIS A 13 -7.97 -20.31 -9.54
N ASP A 14 -8.61 -21.49 -9.55
CA ASP A 14 -9.66 -21.85 -10.52
C ASP A 14 -11.00 -21.14 -10.28
N TRP A 15 -11.13 -20.40 -9.18
CA TRP A 15 -12.31 -19.57 -8.91
C TRP A 15 -12.31 -18.27 -9.73
N PHE A 16 -11.17 -17.89 -10.30
CA PHE A 16 -11.03 -16.68 -11.10
C PHE A 16 -10.87 -17.00 -12.57
N GLY A 17 -11.41 -16.13 -13.42
CA GLY A 17 -11.30 -16.27 -14.86
C GLY A 17 -9.87 -16.15 -15.35
N GLN A 18 -9.60 -16.72 -16.52
CA GLN A 18 -8.30 -16.57 -17.17
C GLN A 18 -7.96 -15.10 -17.37
N GLY A 19 -6.74 -14.71 -16.96
CA GLY A 19 -6.26 -13.33 -17.04
C GLY A 19 -6.53 -12.47 -15.80
N SER A 20 -7.33 -12.95 -14.85
CA SER A 20 -7.49 -12.31 -13.54
C SER A 20 -6.16 -12.27 -12.78
N ARG A 21 -5.96 -11.21 -11.98
CA ARG A 21 -4.80 -11.02 -11.12
C ARG A 21 -5.26 -10.57 -9.74
N ILE A 22 -4.74 -11.20 -8.70
CA ILE A 22 -5.05 -10.89 -7.30
C ILE A 22 -3.82 -10.24 -6.69
N LEU A 23 -4.00 -9.05 -6.11
CA LEU A 23 -2.96 -8.35 -5.38
C LEU A 23 -3.27 -8.43 -3.88
N ILE A 24 -2.35 -9.00 -3.11
CA ILE A 24 -2.47 -9.14 -1.66
C ILE A 24 -1.44 -8.21 -1.03
N THR A 25 -1.90 -7.29 -0.18
CA THR A 25 -1.02 -6.41 0.61
C THR A 25 -1.21 -6.70 2.09
N THR A 26 -0.10 -6.81 2.82
CA THR A 26 -0.09 -7.10 4.26
C THR A 26 1.17 -6.54 4.89
N ARG A 27 1.10 -6.14 6.16
CA ARG A 27 2.27 -5.80 6.98
C ARG A 27 2.95 -7.05 7.57
N ASP A 28 2.28 -8.20 7.51
CA ASP A 28 2.78 -9.48 8.00
C ASP A 28 3.15 -10.38 6.81
N ARG A 29 4.46 -10.45 6.52
CA ARG A 29 5.02 -11.26 5.43
C ARG A 29 4.75 -12.75 5.62
N HIS A 30 4.67 -13.24 6.85
CA HIS A 30 4.43 -14.65 7.12
C HIS A 30 3.08 -15.13 6.56
N LEU A 31 2.10 -14.23 6.44
CA LEU A 31 0.84 -14.55 5.78
C LEU A 31 1.04 -14.85 4.29
N LEU A 32 1.90 -14.12 3.59
CA LEU A 32 2.17 -14.37 2.16
C LEU A 32 2.87 -15.73 1.98
N ASP A 33 3.86 -16.01 2.82
CA ASP A 33 4.63 -17.25 2.77
C ASP A 33 3.74 -18.46 3.07
N ALA A 34 2.92 -18.37 4.13
CA ALA A 34 2.02 -19.45 4.53
C ALA A 34 0.90 -19.73 3.52
N HIS A 35 0.54 -18.74 2.70
CA HIS A 35 -0.47 -18.89 1.64
C HIS A 35 0.10 -19.33 0.29
N GLY A 36 1.43 -19.43 0.16
CA GLY A 36 2.06 -19.90 -1.07
C GLY A 36 1.75 -19.03 -2.28
N VAL A 37 1.82 -17.70 -2.13
CA VAL A 37 1.56 -16.76 -3.23
C VAL A 37 2.53 -17.00 -4.40
N ASP A 38 2.05 -16.89 -5.64
CA ASP A 38 2.84 -17.22 -6.84
C ASP A 38 4.06 -16.30 -7.02
N LYS A 39 3.94 -15.05 -6.56
CA LYS A 39 4.96 -14.00 -6.69
C LYS A 39 5.03 -13.19 -5.41
N PRO A 40 5.76 -13.66 -4.38
CA PRO A 40 6.00 -12.85 -3.20
C PRO A 40 6.94 -11.70 -3.59
N TYR A 41 6.43 -10.47 -3.50
CA TYR A 41 7.27 -9.27 -3.62
C TYR A 41 7.92 -8.98 -2.26
N HIS A 42 9.19 -8.55 -2.30
CA HIS A 42 9.89 -8.07 -1.10
C HIS A 42 9.25 -6.78 -0.56
N GLU A 43 9.63 -6.40 0.67
CA GLU A 43 9.14 -5.19 1.37
C GLU A 43 9.03 -4.00 0.42
N ILE A 44 7.83 -3.41 0.38
CA ILE A 44 7.62 -2.14 -0.31
C ILE A 44 8.34 -1.08 0.52
N GLU A 45 9.33 -0.43 -0.09
CA GLU A 45 10.04 0.67 0.56
C GLU A 45 9.05 1.80 0.90
N GLU A 46 9.17 2.31 2.11
CA GLU A 46 8.40 3.47 2.52
C GLU A 46 8.81 4.69 1.68
N LEU A 47 7.84 5.57 1.45
CA LEU A 47 8.13 6.83 0.78
C LEU A 47 9.06 7.65 1.68
N SER A 48 10.09 8.24 1.08
CA SER A 48 10.84 9.29 1.77
C SER A 48 9.91 10.44 2.14
N SER A 49 10.25 11.22 3.17
CA SER A 49 9.42 12.38 3.56
C SER A 49 9.16 13.34 2.39
N LYS A 50 10.11 13.46 1.46
CA LYS A 50 9.95 14.25 0.23
C LYS A 50 8.91 13.65 -0.72
N GLU A 51 8.97 12.35 -0.98
CA GLU A 51 8.02 11.65 -1.85
C GLU A 51 6.61 11.63 -1.23
N ALA A 52 6.52 11.42 0.08
CA ALA A 52 5.25 11.47 0.80
C ALA A 52 4.63 12.88 0.76
N LEU A 53 5.44 13.93 0.92
CA LEU A 53 4.98 15.32 0.78
C LEU A 53 4.55 15.63 -0.65
N GLN A 54 5.29 15.17 -1.65
CA GLN A 54 4.92 15.33 -3.05
C GLN A 54 3.60 14.61 -3.37
N LEU A 55 3.45 13.37 -2.90
CA LEU A 55 2.24 12.59 -3.09
C LEU A 55 1.04 13.27 -2.43
N PHE A 56 1.19 13.66 -1.16
CA PHE A 56 0.17 14.41 -0.43
C PHE A 56 -0.23 15.70 -1.18
N SER A 57 0.78 16.45 -1.66
CA SER A 57 0.54 17.71 -2.37
C SER A 57 -0.17 17.51 -3.70
N LEU A 58 0.16 16.44 -4.42
CA LEU A 58 -0.46 16.11 -5.70
C LEU A 58 -1.97 15.86 -5.53
N TYR A 59 -2.37 15.17 -4.47
CA TYR A 59 -3.78 14.87 -4.22
C TYR A 59 -4.55 16.05 -3.65
N THR A 60 -3.96 16.80 -2.72
CA THR A 60 -4.60 17.91 -2.01
C THR A 60 -4.62 19.20 -2.81
N PHE A 61 -3.48 19.59 -3.40
CA PHE A 61 -3.29 20.88 -4.07
C PHE A 61 -3.24 20.77 -5.60
N LYS A 62 -3.24 19.55 -6.16
CA LYS A 62 -3.08 19.28 -7.61
C LYS A 62 -1.74 19.76 -8.18
N GLN A 63 -0.70 19.82 -7.33
CA GLN A 63 0.66 20.21 -7.68
C GLN A 63 1.68 19.48 -6.80
N ASN A 64 2.97 19.53 -7.15
CA ASN A 64 4.00 18.70 -6.50
C ASN A 64 4.46 19.19 -5.12
N PHE A 65 3.99 20.34 -4.66
CA PHE A 65 4.42 20.97 -3.41
C PHE A 65 3.24 21.64 -2.72
N PRO A 66 3.25 21.78 -1.38
CA PRO A 66 2.19 22.47 -0.68
C PRO A 66 2.16 23.95 -1.07
N GLN A 67 0.99 24.56 -0.99
CA GLN A 67 0.89 26.03 -0.98
C GLN A 67 1.67 26.57 0.23
N GLU A 68 2.28 27.75 0.09
CA GLU A 68 3.13 28.36 1.13
C GLU A 68 2.46 28.35 2.51
N ASP A 69 1.20 28.81 2.58
CA ASP A 69 0.41 28.87 3.83
C ASP A 69 0.15 27.50 4.49
N TYR A 70 0.33 26.41 3.74
CA TYR A 70 0.07 25.04 4.19
C TYR A 70 1.33 24.21 4.36
N LYS A 71 2.52 24.77 4.17
CA LYS A 71 3.78 24.03 4.19
C LYS A 71 4.00 23.31 5.52
N ASP A 72 3.97 24.05 6.63
CA ASP A 72 4.18 23.50 7.97
C ASP A 72 3.10 22.47 8.35
N LEU A 73 1.84 22.71 7.95
CA LEU A 73 0.75 21.79 8.21
C LEU A 73 0.90 20.50 7.39
N SER A 74 1.31 20.61 6.12
CA SER A 74 1.53 19.47 5.23
C SER A 74 2.67 18.59 5.76
N ASP A 75 3.76 19.19 6.22
CA ASP A 75 4.88 18.47 6.83
C ASP A 75 4.44 17.70 8.09
N ARG A 76 3.59 18.29 8.93
CA ARG A 76 3.04 17.62 10.12
C ARG A 76 2.10 16.48 9.77
N ILE A 77 1.25 16.65 8.74
CA ILE A 77 0.33 15.59 8.28
C ILE A 77 1.13 14.42 7.72
N VAL A 78 2.11 14.69 6.86
CA VAL A 78 2.99 13.66 6.29
C VAL A 78 3.68 12.90 7.41
N LYS A 79 4.35 13.60 8.34
CA LYS A 79 5.04 12.99 9.48
C LYS A 79 4.14 12.16 10.40
N TYR A 80 2.84 12.43 10.44
CA TYR A 80 1.89 11.63 11.20
C TYR A 80 1.48 10.35 10.45
N ALA A 81 1.36 10.42 9.12
CA ALA A 81 0.86 9.35 8.28
C ALA A 81 1.95 8.39 7.79
N THR A 82 3.21 8.83 7.77
CA THR A 82 4.42 8.02 7.53
C THR A 82 5.04 7.65 8.86
#